data_AF-A0A498SA05-F1
#
_entry.id   AF-A0A498SA05-F1
#
_cell.length_a   1.000
_cell.length_b   1.000
_cell.length_c   1.000
_cell.angle_alpha   90.00
_cell.angle_beta   90.00
_cell.angle_gamma   90.00
#
_symmetry.space_group_name_H-M   'P 1'
#
loop_
_entity.id
_entity.type
_entity.pdbx_description
1 polymer ?
#
loop_
_entity_poly.entity_id
_entity_poly.type
_entity_poly.pdbx_seq_one_letter_code
_entity_poly.pdbx_strand_id
1 'polypeptide(L)'
;MNLKASTSFEPLNPHKIFILEKRIKKKVKIRRRPKENFIRRRIVKSDLKDLKYSQFEPLYELWCDYFSTLVSGAGGQLDSRVLKADYHGCLLMVAEAANPAQVGICGIVTRETRQTFMLMTKQDRLLSSF
;
A
#
# COMPACT_ATOMS: atom_id res chain seq x y z
N MET A 1 -63.06 -25.70 50.83
CA MET A 1 -63.20 -27.12 50.41
C MET A 1 -63.26 -27.16 48.89
N ASN A 2 -62.48 -28.06 48.28
CA ASN A 2 -62.26 -28.22 46.85
C ASN A 2 -63.54 -28.52 46.06
N LEU A 3 -63.67 -27.93 44.87
CA LEU A 3 -64.50 -28.48 43.79
C LEU A 3 -63.58 -28.79 42.60
N LYS A 4 -63.48 -30.09 42.28
CA LYS A 4 -62.81 -30.59 41.09
C LYS A 4 -63.75 -30.45 39.90
N ALA A 5 -63.20 -29.92 38.82
CA ALA A 5 -63.78 -29.86 37.49
C ALA A 5 -63.65 -31.21 36.75
N SER A 6 -64.52 -31.44 35.77
CA SER A 6 -64.17 -31.96 34.45
C SER A 6 -65.42 -31.94 33.55
N THR A 7 -65.60 -30.94 32.68
CA THR A 7 -65.06 -30.78 31.31
C THR A 7 -65.64 -31.72 30.26
N SER A 8 -66.34 -31.14 29.28
CA SER A 8 -66.08 -31.24 27.82
C SER A 8 -67.28 -30.62 27.07
N PHE A 9 -67.20 -29.99 25.89
CA PHE A 9 -66.42 -30.29 24.69
C PHE A 9 -66.18 -29.03 23.81
N GLU A 10 -65.14 -29.13 22.97
CA GLU A 10 -64.44 -28.20 22.05
C GLU A 10 -65.22 -27.36 21.00
N PRO A 11 -64.57 -26.31 20.45
CA PRO A 11 -64.32 -26.36 19.00
C PRO A 11 -62.89 -25.96 18.55
N LEU A 12 -62.26 -26.90 17.84
CA LEU A 12 -61.38 -26.81 16.66
C LEU A 12 -60.98 -25.38 16.15
N ASN A 13 -59.95 -24.83 16.78
CA ASN A 13 -58.80 -24.02 16.29
C ASN A 13 -58.92 -23.20 14.97
N PRO A 14 -58.91 -21.85 15.05
CA PRO A 14 -58.57 -21.01 13.89
C PRO A 14 -57.59 -19.84 14.12
N HIS A 15 -57.04 -19.63 15.31
CA HIS A 15 -56.15 -18.47 15.55
C HIS A 15 -54.68 -18.84 15.33
N LYS A 16 -54.28 -18.96 14.05
CA LYS A 16 -52.89 -18.80 13.62
C LYS A 16 -52.46 -17.37 13.99
N ILE A 17 -51.91 -17.18 15.18
CA ILE A 17 -51.36 -15.90 15.60
C ILE A 17 -50.08 -15.70 14.80
N PHE A 18 -50.18 -14.99 13.67
CA PHE A 18 -49.02 -14.40 13.03
C PHE A 18 -48.60 -13.22 13.89
N ILE A 19 -47.55 -13.39 14.68
CA ILE A 19 -46.88 -12.28 15.34
C ILE A 19 -46.19 -11.47 14.22
N LEU A 20 -46.95 -10.55 13.61
CA LEU A 20 -46.50 -9.56 12.63
C LEU A 20 -45.78 -8.39 13.31
N GLU A 21 -45.25 -8.59 14.51
CA GLU A 21 -44.32 -7.64 15.07
C GLU A 21 -43.16 -7.57 14.10
N LYS A 22 -43.10 -6.48 13.32
CA LYS A 22 -41.88 -6.05 12.67
C LYS A 22 -40.86 -6.02 13.78
N ARG A 23 -40.03 -7.06 13.90
CA ARG A 23 -38.82 -7.01 14.72
C ARG A 23 -38.07 -5.80 14.20
N ILE A 24 -38.19 -4.67 14.90
CA ILE A 24 -37.44 -3.48 14.60
C ILE A 24 -35.99 -3.91 14.80
N LYS A 25 -35.33 -4.29 13.71
CA LYS A 25 -33.92 -4.65 13.75
C LYS A 25 -33.24 -3.41 14.32
N LYS A 26 -32.74 -3.49 15.56
CA LYS A 26 -31.91 -2.43 16.13
C LYS A 26 -30.84 -2.14 15.09
N LYS A 27 -30.80 -0.92 14.57
CA LYS A 27 -29.75 -0.50 13.62
C LYS A 27 -28.43 -0.64 14.36
N VAL A 28 -27.74 -1.75 14.15
CA VAL A 28 -26.37 -1.91 14.64
C VAL A 28 -25.58 -0.83 13.94
N LYS A 29 -25.06 0.14 14.70
CA LYS A 29 -24.13 1.13 14.16
C LYS A 29 -22.87 0.35 13.77
N ILE A 30 -22.77 -0.02 12.49
CA ILE A 30 -21.53 -0.57 11.93
C ILE A 30 -20.50 0.53 12.10
N ARG A 31 -19.59 0.36 13.07
CA ARG A 31 -18.41 1.22 13.22
C ARG A 31 -17.49 0.93 12.04
N ARG A 32 -17.76 1.57 10.91
CA ARG A 32 -16.80 1.62 9.81
C ARG A 32 -15.64 2.49 10.30
N ARG A 33 -14.42 1.96 10.28
CA ARG A 33 -13.24 2.81 10.45
C ARG A 33 -13.35 3.92 9.41
N PRO A 34 -13.15 5.20 9.78
CA PRO A 34 -13.13 6.26 8.79
C PRO A 34 -12.12 5.84 7.71
N LYS A 35 -12.52 5.92 6.44
CA LYS A 35 -11.59 5.76 5.32
C LYS A 35 -10.64 6.94 5.43
N GLU A 36 -9.53 6.74 6.14
CA GLU A 36 -8.43 7.68 6.11
C GLU A 36 -8.05 7.82 4.64
N ASN A 37 -8.08 9.05 4.14
CA ASN A 37 -7.86 9.34 2.73
C ASN A 37 -6.56 8.67 2.29
N PHE A 38 -6.65 7.53 1.58
CA PHE A 38 -5.48 6.78 1.11
C PHE A 38 -4.53 7.69 0.32
N ILE A 39 -5.11 8.62 -0.45
CA ILE A 39 -4.41 9.63 -1.25
C ILE A 39 -3.75 10.73 -0.38
N ARG A 40 -4.29 11.04 0.81
CA ARG A 40 -3.74 12.08 1.69
C ARG A 40 -2.94 11.52 2.87
N ARG A 41 -2.82 10.20 3.00
CA ARG A 41 -2.01 9.62 4.05
C ARG A 41 -0.55 9.89 3.71
N ARG A 42 0.07 10.77 4.49
CA ARG A 42 1.51 11.01 4.45
C ARG A 42 2.20 9.69 4.74
N ILE A 43 3.10 9.25 3.87
CA ILE A 43 3.94 8.06 4.10
C ILE A 43 4.62 8.23 5.47
N VAL A 44 4.37 7.30 6.38
CA VAL A 44 4.93 7.33 7.73
C VAL A 44 6.21 6.50 7.74
N LYS A 45 7.15 6.83 8.65
CA LYS A 45 8.39 6.08 8.80
C LYS A 45 8.18 4.58 9.08
N SER A 46 7.03 4.19 9.64
CA SER A 46 6.66 2.78 9.83
C SER A 46 6.51 2.05 8.50
N ASP A 47 5.89 2.70 7.52
CA ASP A 47 5.54 2.10 6.23
C ASP A 47 6.80 1.82 5.40
N LEU A 48 7.87 2.56 5.68
CA LEU A 48 9.16 2.42 5.01
C LEU A 48 10.06 1.33 5.59
N LYS A 49 9.73 0.79 6.77
CA LYS A 49 10.54 -0.25 7.45
C LYS A 49 10.35 -1.65 6.86
N ASP A 50 9.18 -1.90 6.29
CA ASP A 50 8.81 -3.22 5.77
C ASP A 50 9.21 -3.40 4.29
N LEU A 51 9.89 -2.41 3.71
CA LEU A 51 10.34 -2.41 2.32
C LEU A 51 11.58 -3.28 2.16
N LYS A 52 11.52 -4.20 1.20
CA LYS A 52 12.63 -5.08 0.82
C LYS A 52 13.16 -4.73 -0.56
N TYR A 53 14.45 -4.97 -0.77
CA TYR A 53 15.12 -4.76 -2.05
C TYR A 53 14.46 -5.52 -3.20
N SER A 54 14.05 -6.77 -2.95
CA SER A 54 13.41 -7.63 -3.96
C SER A 54 12.11 -7.04 -4.54
N GLN A 55 11.43 -6.15 -3.81
CA GLN A 55 10.23 -5.48 -4.30
C GLN A 55 10.54 -4.44 -5.38
N PHE A 56 11.78 -3.96 -5.46
CA PHE A 56 12.23 -2.94 -6.40
C PHE A 56 12.97 -3.52 -7.61
N GLU A 57 13.28 -4.82 -7.64
CA GLU A 57 13.92 -5.47 -8.80
C GLU A 57 13.12 -5.30 -10.10
N PRO A 58 11.77 -5.49 -10.12
CA PRO A 58 10.99 -5.27 -11.33
C PRO A 58 11.02 -3.81 -11.81
N LEU A 59 11.18 -2.86 -10.87
CA LEU A 59 11.29 -1.45 -11.19
C LEU A 59 12.64 -1.13 -11.87
N TYR A 60 13.72 -1.79 -11.42
CA TYR A 60 15.03 -1.68 -12.05
C TYR A 60 15.04 -2.31 -13.44
N GLU A 61 14.41 -3.46 -13.63
CA GLU A 61 14.28 -4.09 -14.96
C GLU A 61 13.54 -3.16 -15.94
N LEU A 62 12.41 -2.58 -15.52
CA LEU A 62 11.68 -1.60 -16.32
C LEU A 62 12.55 -0.36 -16.66
N TRP A 63 13.36 0.11 -15.71
CA TRP A 63 14.26 1.22 -15.94
C TRP A 63 15.36 0.87 -16.95
N CYS A 64 15.91 -0.35 -16.91
CA CYS A 64 16.90 -0.80 -17.90
C CYS A 64 16.34 -0.79 -19.31
N ASP A 65 15.12 -1.29 -19.50
CA ASP A 65 14.45 -1.26 -20.80
C ASP A 65 14.26 0.19 -21.27
N TYR A 66 13.71 1.04 -20.41
CA TYR A 66 13.55 2.48 -20.69
C TYR A 66 14.88 3.14 -21.08
N PHE A 67 15.92 2.96 -20.27
CA PHE A 67 17.21 3.60 -20.48
C PHE A 67 17.92 3.09 -21.74
N SER A 68 17.74 1.80 -22.07
CA SER A 68 18.27 1.24 -23.32
C SER A 68 17.69 1.92 -24.56
N THR A 69 16.39 2.24 -24.56
CA THR A 69 15.76 2.99 -25.68
C THR A 69 16.28 4.42 -25.79
N LEU A 70 16.72 5.00 -24.67
CA LEU A 70 17.26 6.36 -24.61
C LEU A 70 18.69 6.40 -25.19
N VAL A 71 19.51 5.41 -24.84
CA VAL A 71 20.94 5.34 -25.20
C VAL A 71 21.19 4.72 -26.56
N SER A 72 20.28 3.88 -27.08
CA SER A 72 20.43 3.23 -28.41
C SER A 72 20.32 4.18 -29.61
N GLY A 73 20.38 5.50 -29.41
CA GLY A 73 20.48 6.50 -30.48
C GLY A 73 21.82 6.40 -31.22
N ALA A 74 21.76 6.34 -32.55
CA ALA A 74 22.90 6.08 -33.43
C ALA A 74 24.11 7.00 -33.15
N GLY A 75 25.27 6.41 -32.89
CA GLY A 75 26.58 7.08 -33.04
C GLY A 75 27.43 7.30 -31.79
N GLY A 76 27.09 6.73 -30.63
CA GLY A 76 27.97 6.78 -29.45
C GLY A 76 28.15 8.16 -28.83
N GLN A 77 27.38 9.17 -29.27
CA GLN A 77 27.31 10.45 -28.58
C GLN A 77 26.40 10.32 -27.37
N LEU A 78 26.92 10.74 -26.21
CA LEU A 78 26.20 10.79 -24.96
C LEU A 78 25.01 11.72 -25.15
N ASP A 79 23.81 11.14 -25.18
CA ASP A 79 22.63 11.88 -25.52
C ASP A 79 22.28 12.87 -24.39
N SER A 80 22.08 14.13 -24.75
CA SER A 80 21.55 15.16 -23.83
C SER A 80 20.24 14.75 -23.16
N ARG A 81 19.51 13.79 -23.76
CA ARG A 81 18.31 13.16 -23.19
C ARG A 81 18.58 12.45 -21.86
N VAL A 82 19.79 11.95 -21.61
CA VAL A 82 20.16 11.30 -20.34
C VAL A 82 20.00 12.26 -19.16
N LEU A 83 20.38 13.54 -19.32
CA LEU A 83 20.26 14.55 -18.28
C LEU A 83 18.80 14.89 -17.92
N LYS A 84 17.86 14.57 -18.81
CA LYS A 84 16.42 14.79 -18.62
C LYS A 84 15.68 13.48 -18.34
N ALA A 85 16.41 12.38 -18.17
CA ALA A 85 15.82 11.07 -17.92
C ALA A 85 15.21 11.02 -16.52
N ASP A 86 14.23 10.15 -16.37
CA ASP A 86 13.73 9.77 -15.06
C ASP A 86 14.68 8.75 -14.42
N TYR A 87 15.08 8.98 -13.17
CA TYR A 87 16.00 8.12 -12.42
C TYR A 87 15.32 7.24 -11.37
N HIS A 88 13.99 7.24 -11.26
CA HIS A 88 13.28 6.31 -10.39
C HIS A 88 13.47 4.87 -10.92
N GLY A 89 13.90 3.95 -10.06
CA GLY A 89 14.27 2.60 -10.46
C GLY A 89 15.71 2.42 -10.93
N CYS A 90 16.47 3.50 -11.10
CA CYS A 90 17.87 3.41 -11.48
C CYS A 90 18.72 2.81 -10.36
N LEU A 91 19.70 1.97 -10.70
CA LEU A 91 20.74 1.52 -9.78
C LEU A 91 21.85 2.57 -9.73
N LEU A 92 22.02 3.23 -8.58
CA LEU A 92 23.03 4.27 -8.37
C LEU A 92 24.08 3.82 -7.35
N MET A 93 25.31 4.28 -7.57
CA MET A 93 26.41 4.14 -6.63
C MET A 93 27.10 5.49 -6.42
N VAL A 94 27.34 5.85 -5.16
CA VAL A 94 28.10 7.05 -4.81
C VAL A 94 29.59 6.79 -5.05
N ALA A 95 30.12 7.34 -6.15
CA ALA A 95 31.54 7.22 -6.49
C ALA A 95 32.41 8.19 -5.66
N GLU A 96 31.91 9.40 -5.43
CA GLU A 96 32.62 10.46 -4.70
C GLU A 96 31.59 11.32 -3.94
N ALA A 97 31.95 11.75 -2.73
CA ALA A 97 31.13 12.63 -1.91
C ALA A 97 32.00 13.45 -0.96
N ALA A 98 31.52 14.63 -0.57
CA ALA A 98 32.19 15.48 0.42
C ALA A 98 32.31 14.77 1.79
N ASN A 99 31.37 13.90 2.12
CA ASN A 99 31.45 13.03 3.29
C ASN A 99 31.94 11.62 2.87
N PRO A 100 33.16 11.19 3.25
CA PRO A 100 33.71 9.89 2.87
C PRO A 100 32.84 8.69 3.29
N ALA A 101 32.04 8.83 4.36
CA ALA A 101 31.15 7.76 4.82
C ALA A 101 30.01 7.44 3.84
N GLN A 102 29.77 8.31 2.85
CA GLN A 102 28.74 8.11 1.83
C GLN A 102 29.28 7.38 0.58
N VAL A 103 30.60 7.35 0.40
CA VAL A 103 31.24 6.72 -0.75
C VAL A 103 31.01 5.21 -0.72
N GLY A 104 30.68 4.64 -1.86
CA GLY A 104 30.40 3.20 -2.01
C GLY A 104 28.96 2.79 -1.67
N ILE A 105 28.11 3.73 -1.24
CA ILE A 105 26.69 3.43 -1.06
C ILE A 105 26.06 3.14 -2.41
N CYS A 106 25.38 2.00 -2.53
CA CYS A 106 24.78 1.51 -3.75
C CYS A 106 23.35 1.03 -3.50
N GLY A 107 22.42 1.36 -4.40
CA GLY A 107 21.02 0.94 -4.28
C GLY A 107 20.12 1.42 -5.41
N ILE A 108 18.90 0.90 -5.44
CA ILE A 108 17.86 1.28 -6.40
C ILE A 108 17.19 2.56 -5.91
N VAL A 109 17.04 3.55 -6.80
CA VAL A 109 16.34 4.81 -6.49
C VAL A 109 14.84 4.54 -6.31
N THR A 110 14.35 4.78 -5.10
CA THR A 110 12.92 4.71 -4.79
C THR A 110 12.22 6.04 -5.04
N ARG A 111 12.89 7.14 -4.72
CA ARG A 111 12.32 8.49 -4.81
C ARG A 111 13.39 9.53 -5.09
N GLU A 112 13.11 10.37 -6.05
CA GLU A 112 13.84 11.60 -6.33
C GLU A 112 13.13 12.78 -5.67
N THR A 113 13.93 13.69 -5.14
CA THR A 113 13.48 15.00 -4.66
C THR A 113 14.44 16.06 -5.18
N ARG A 114 14.12 17.34 -5.00
CA ARG A 114 14.89 18.47 -5.57
C ARG A 114 16.41 18.36 -5.42
N GLN A 115 16.91 17.79 -4.33
CA GLN A 115 18.34 17.73 -4.03
C GLN A 115 18.78 16.42 -3.38
N THR A 116 17.90 15.40 -3.32
CA THR A 116 18.26 14.14 -2.67
C THR A 116 17.63 12.96 -3.38
N PHE A 117 18.38 11.85 -3.38
CA PHE A 117 17.88 10.53 -3.78
C PHE A 117 17.66 9.66 -2.55
N MET A 118 16.57 8.90 -2.55
CA MET A 118 16.37 7.82 -1.57
C MET A 118 16.67 6.49 -2.24
N LEU A 119 17.62 5.75 -1.65
CA LEU A 119 18.14 4.50 -2.21
C LEU A 119 17.71 3.30 -1.36
N MET A 120 17.22 2.25 -2.01
CA MET A 120 17.02 0.94 -1.41
C MET A 120 18.28 0.10 -1.58
N THR A 121 18.93 -0.24 -0.48
CA THR A 121 20.16 -1.04 -0.47
C THR A 121 19.85 -2.53 -0.47
N LYS A 122 20.83 -3.36 -0.86
CA LYS A 122 20.70 -4.83 -0.82
C LYS A 122 20.51 -5.40 0.59
N GLN A 123 20.76 -4.61 1.63
CA GLN A 123 20.55 -4.97 3.03
C GLN A 123 19.11 -4.67 3.51
N ASP A 124 18.14 -4.55 2.58
CA ASP A 124 16.74 -4.21 2.87
C ASP A 124 16.61 -2.93 3.73
N ARG A 125 17.52 -1.98 3.51
CA ARG A 125 17.53 -0.70 4.20
C ARG A 125 17.32 0.43 3.22
N LEU A 126 16.26 1.20 3.46
CA LEU A 126 16.05 2.48 2.81
C LEU A 126 16.98 3.52 3.43
N LEU A 127 17.83 4.11 2.61
CA LEU A 127 18.67 5.24 2.98
C LEU A 127 17.99 6.52 2.50
N SER A 128 17.60 7.37 3.46
CA SER A 128 17.21 8.74 3.17
C SER A 128 18.41 9.67 3.38
N SER A 129 18.60 10.61 2.46
CA SER A 129 19.58 11.71 2.46
C SER A 129 21.02 11.36 2.07
N PHE A 130 21.30 11.57 0.78
CA PHE A 130 22.52 12.17 0.25
C PHE A 130 22.08 13.33 -0.64
#